data_AF-A0A842QH98-F1
#
_entry.id   AF-A0A842QH98-F1
#
_cell.length_a   1.000
_cell.length_b   1.000
_cell.length_c   1.000
_cell.angle_alpha   90.00
_cell.angle_beta   90.00
_cell.angle_gamma   90.00
#
_symmetry.space_group_name_H-M   'P 1'
#
loop_
_entity.id
_entity.type
_entity.pdbx_description
1 polymer ?
#
loop_
_entity_poly.entity_id
_entity_poly.type
_entity_poly.pdbx_seq_one_letter_code
_entity_poly.pdbx_strand_id
1 'polypeptide(L)'
;MVEPWKVQVRFEDSWQSGLLSWSAEGPIVELDSGEEITSDALVKLNQEAILDENGKTYVRQGKEYIISLEPVLVREGTFTPVLDEKTDSSIYPPDTNLWYTRLLRGNEMVNFLLHNIEGSARYYLAIVHKDLLIQAHTIRQYEVGALRYETNAELWRKGWAADAPDFDALAILDDPRPDWKCIDRLTDGIRIPIRGETVAEAFDELIPPQWPSKVRQEIKAFFAYICKGQPEEDPLDFFPRFQKYRMLYGMLLGHYRSMIHSADTYPYVRWMWQTQSQQLHIDSLAFPEETEQQPWHVFRNYMYDRTLAFERAAEITEKLNKSGKVITQLPVSREEAEESEDAWIERMWMMAMGLRIWAHVRAPVLGLQEAVYLGRAQRWPHKHLRTITRLGDSHGNPRYFHHMMISPLAFQKVKATIPGLSSIAFSAYNANYHLYNVKDRQWRTDLESLESRENISLDDLKRRFGRNKQGFIGPLSKKQAIILDYIVSQGWLAAIELHKGIPGTDIDQDTLERFLTFMRDGKALDLMYRVSPYGLP
;
A
#
# COMPACT_ATOMS: atom_id res chain seq x y z
N MET A 1 -18.07 26.86 0.98
CA MET A 1 -16.84 27.44 1.54
C MET A 1 -17.13 27.85 2.98
N VAL A 2 -16.22 27.57 3.90
CA VAL A 2 -16.34 28.05 5.29
C VAL A 2 -15.79 29.48 5.31
N GLU A 3 -16.59 30.43 5.78
CA GLU A 3 -16.16 31.82 5.93
C GLU A 3 -15.01 31.92 6.96
N PRO A 4 -14.12 32.94 6.85
CA PRO A 4 -13.10 33.20 7.86
C PRO A 4 -13.71 33.35 9.26
N TRP A 5 -13.02 32.82 10.26
CA TRP A 5 -13.51 32.80 11.64
C TRP A 5 -13.03 34.03 12.38
N LYS A 6 -13.94 34.78 13.03
CA LYS A 6 -13.52 35.86 13.93
C LYS A 6 -12.91 35.27 15.21
N VAL A 7 -11.65 35.59 15.47
CA VAL A 7 -10.87 35.01 16.58
C VAL A 7 -10.17 36.09 17.40
N GLN A 8 -9.70 35.70 18.59
CA GLN A 8 -8.69 36.47 19.31
C GLN A 8 -7.33 35.79 19.14
N VAL A 9 -6.30 36.56 18.80
CA VAL A 9 -4.92 36.08 18.67
C VAL A 9 -4.04 36.78 19.69
N ARG A 10 -3.16 36.03 20.37
CA ARG A 10 -2.14 36.55 21.27
C ARG A 10 -0.82 36.62 20.53
N PHE A 11 -0.35 37.84 20.31
CA PHE A 11 0.93 38.16 19.70
C PHE A 11 1.56 39.29 20.54
N GLU A 12 2.86 39.19 20.82
CA GLU A 12 3.61 40.17 21.64
C GLU A 12 2.90 40.56 22.96
N ASP A 13 2.49 39.54 23.73
CA ASP A 13 1.82 39.69 25.05
C ASP A 13 0.46 40.40 25.07
N SER A 14 -0.15 40.68 23.90
CA SER A 14 -1.48 41.29 23.81
C SER A 14 -2.48 40.43 23.03
N TRP A 15 -3.75 40.46 23.44
CA TRP A 15 -4.84 39.81 22.68
C TRP A 15 -5.46 40.81 21.72
N GLN A 16 -5.44 40.48 20.43
CA GLN A 16 -5.99 41.27 19.34
C GLN A 16 -7.08 40.49 18.62
N SER A 17 -7.99 41.18 17.94
CA SER A 17 -9.03 40.54 17.13
C SER A 17 -8.60 40.45 15.67
N GLY A 18 -8.98 39.37 15.00
CA GLY A 18 -8.70 39.17 13.59
C GLY A 18 -9.59 38.11 12.96
N LEU A 19 -9.37 37.87 11.67
CA LEU A 19 -10.03 36.87 10.85
C LEU A 19 -9.06 35.72 10.59
N LEU A 20 -9.44 34.53 11.03
CA LEU A 20 -8.72 33.29 10.79
C LEU A 20 -9.17 32.67 9.47
N SER A 21 -8.24 32.44 8.57
CA SER A 21 -8.37 31.57 7.41
C SER A 21 -7.42 30.37 7.55
N TRP A 22 -7.60 29.35 6.70
CA TRP A 22 -6.82 28.12 6.73
C TRP A 22 -6.16 27.89 5.38
N SER A 23 -4.85 27.63 5.35
CA SER A 23 -4.11 27.22 4.17
C SER A 23 -3.61 25.79 4.30
N ALA A 24 -3.02 25.26 3.23
CA ALA A 24 -2.31 23.98 3.23
C ALA A 24 -1.16 23.90 4.26
N GLU A 25 -0.51 25.02 4.54
CA GLU A 25 0.66 25.09 5.43
C GLU A 25 0.28 25.37 6.88
N GLY A 26 -0.84 26.05 7.11
CA GLY A 26 -1.29 26.41 8.45
C GLY A 26 -2.42 27.44 8.46
N PRO A 27 -2.94 27.76 9.65
CA PRO A 27 -3.85 28.88 9.81
C PRO A 27 -3.15 30.24 9.58
N ILE A 28 -3.87 31.18 8.98
CA ILE A 28 -3.45 32.56 8.76
C ILE A 28 -4.45 33.47 9.47
N VAL A 29 -3.97 34.40 10.30
CA VAL A 29 -4.82 35.39 10.97
C VAL A 29 -4.53 36.77 10.41
N GLU A 30 -5.52 37.38 9.75
CA GLU A 30 -5.49 38.79 9.38
C GLU A 30 -6.07 39.60 10.54
N LEU A 31 -5.25 40.41 11.19
CA LEU A 31 -5.67 41.30 12.27
C LEU A 31 -6.61 42.40 11.74
N ASP A 32 -7.43 42.97 12.63
CA ASP A 32 -8.25 44.16 12.29
C ASP A 32 -7.39 45.37 11.83
N SER A 33 -6.08 45.35 12.08
CA SER A 33 -5.09 46.31 11.57
C SER A 33 -4.67 46.09 10.11
N GLY A 34 -5.00 44.93 9.52
CA GLY A 34 -4.55 44.47 8.21
C GLY A 34 -3.20 43.73 8.22
N GLU A 35 -2.62 43.49 9.40
CA GLU A 35 -1.38 42.70 9.54
C GLU A 35 -1.70 41.19 9.54
N GLU A 36 -0.95 40.42 8.77
CA GLU A 36 -1.09 38.96 8.70
C GLU A 36 -0.10 38.25 9.64
N ILE A 37 -0.63 37.35 10.47
CA ILE A 37 0.14 36.51 11.37
C ILE A 37 0.01 35.05 10.92
N THR A 38 1.14 34.38 10.73
CA THR A 38 1.21 32.99 10.23
C THR A 38 1.94 32.02 11.16
N SER A 39 2.67 32.52 12.17
CA SER A 39 3.43 31.71 13.13
C SER A 39 3.57 32.42 14.49
N ASP A 40 4.13 31.72 15.48
CA ASP A 40 4.53 32.26 16.80
C ASP A 40 3.41 32.96 17.61
N ALA A 41 2.14 32.63 17.35
CA ALA A 41 0.99 33.19 18.06
C ALA A 41 0.08 32.13 18.67
N LEU A 42 -0.74 32.52 19.64
CA LEU A 42 -1.83 31.68 20.16
C LEU A 42 -3.19 32.19 19.70
N VAL A 43 -4.09 31.31 19.31
CA VAL A 43 -5.43 31.66 18.83
C VAL A 43 -6.49 31.08 19.77
N LYS A 44 -7.45 31.91 20.18
CA LYS A 44 -8.68 31.47 20.84
C LYS A 44 -9.73 31.11 19.80
N LEU A 45 -10.16 29.86 19.86
CA LEU A 45 -11.19 29.28 18.99
C LEU A 45 -12.35 28.81 19.84
N ASN A 46 -13.57 29.13 19.44
CA ASN A 46 -14.78 28.55 20.00
C ASN A 46 -15.65 27.89 18.92
N GLN A 47 -15.07 27.61 17.75
CA GLN A 47 -15.76 27.05 16.59
C GLN A 47 -15.19 25.66 16.24
N GLU A 48 -16.07 24.78 15.80
CA GLU A 48 -15.75 23.48 15.20
C GLU A 48 -16.42 23.40 13.83
N ALA A 49 -15.73 22.86 12.83
CA ALA A 49 -16.27 22.51 11.53
C ALA A 49 -16.48 20.99 11.44
N ILE A 50 -17.69 20.54 11.17
CA ILE A 50 -18.03 19.11 11.11
C ILE A 50 -18.75 18.80 9.81
N LEU A 51 -18.52 17.60 9.29
CA LEU A 51 -19.20 17.10 8.10
C LEU A 51 -20.49 16.38 8.48
N ASP A 52 -21.55 16.61 7.73
CA ASP A 52 -22.70 15.72 7.73
C ASP A 52 -22.45 14.44 6.90
N GLU A 53 -23.46 13.58 6.84
CA GLU A 53 -23.44 12.34 6.07
C GLU A 53 -23.22 12.59 4.56
N ASN A 54 -23.69 13.73 4.05
CA ASN A 54 -23.56 14.16 2.66
C ASN A 54 -22.24 14.89 2.38
N GLY A 55 -21.31 14.93 3.34
CA GLY A 55 -20.02 15.61 3.19
C GLY A 55 -20.10 17.13 3.12
N LYS A 56 -21.20 17.73 3.58
CA LYS A 56 -21.32 19.18 3.71
C LYS A 56 -20.76 19.63 5.06
N THR A 57 -19.92 20.67 5.03
CA THR A 57 -19.34 21.27 6.24
C THR A 57 -20.32 22.22 6.92
N TYR A 58 -20.45 22.08 8.24
CA TYR A 58 -21.20 22.98 9.12
C TYR A 58 -20.31 23.47 10.23
N VAL A 59 -20.39 24.77 10.51
CA VAL A 59 -19.71 25.38 11.66
C VAL A 59 -20.68 25.39 12.84
N ARG A 60 -20.23 24.90 14.00
CA ARG A 60 -20.96 25.00 15.26
C ARG A 60 -20.09 25.67 16.32
N GLN A 61 -20.73 26.34 17.27
CA GLN A 61 -20.02 26.79 18.46
C GLN A 61 -19.69 25.59 19.35
N GLY A 62 -18.43 25.50 19.74
CA GLY A 62 -17.87 24.50 20.64
C GLY A 62 -17.37 25.13 21.94
N LYS A 63 -16.56 24.35 22.67
CA LYS A 63 -15.83 24.86 23.83
C LYS A 63 -14.73 25.80 23.35
N GLU A 64 -14.42 26.83 24.14
CA GLU A 64 -13.23 27.66 23.87
C GLU A 64 -11.94 26.86 24.06
N TYR A 65 -11.05 26.94 23.09
CA TYR A 65 -9.72 26.35 23.07
C TYR A 65 -8.69 27.43 22.76
N ILE A 66 -7.53 27.37 23.39
CA ILE A 66 -6.36 28.15 23.01
C ILE A 66 -5.42 27.20 22.28
N ILE A 67 -5.14 27.49 21.02
CA ILE A 67 -4.22 26.69 20.20
C ILE A 67 -3.01 27.51 19.79
N SER A 68 -1.88 26.85 19.52
CA SER A 68 -0.78 27.49 18.79
C SER A 68 -1.15 27.63 17.33
N LEU A 69 -0.85 28.78 16.72
CA LEU A 69 -1.04 29.03 15.30
C LEU A 69 -0.15 28.10 14.46
N GLU A 70 1.08 27.83 14.90
CA GLU A 70 1.96 26.87 14.25
C GLU A 70 1.47 25.43 14.51
N PRO A 71 1.16 24.64 13.46
CA PRO A 71 0.81 23.23 13.64
C PRO A 71 2.00 22.44 14.19
N VAL A 72 1.74 21.53 15.15
CA VAL A 72 2.76 20.58 15.61
C VAL A 72 2.96 19.40 14.66
N LEU A 73 2.05 19.23 13.71
CA LEU A 73 2.15 18.26 12.62
C LEU A 73 1.34 18.77 11.45
N VAL A 74 1.98 18.85 10.28
CA VAL A 74 1.35 18.99 8.98
C VAL A 74 1.55 17.68 8.24
N ARG A 75 0.46 17.06 7.79
CA ARG A 75 0.51 15.83 7.01
C ARG A 75 -0.43 15.91 5.81
N GLU A 76 0.12 15.64 4.65
CA GLU A 76 -0.68 15.36 3.47
C GLU A 76 -1.22 13.92 3.51
N GLY A 77 -2.47 13.72 3.12
CA GLY A 77 -3.06 12.39 3.07
C GLY A 77 -4.37 12.35 2.29
N THR A 78 -4.91 11.17 2.08
CA THR A 78 -6.20 11.00 1.40
C THR A 78 -7.38 11.16 2.36
N PHE A 79 -8.47 11.73 1.87
CA PHE A 79 -9.72 11.92 2.62
C PHE A 79 -10.92 11.91 1.67
N THR A 80 -12.08 11.44 2.13
CA THR A 80 -13.34 11.51 1.38
C THR A 80 -14.41 12.14 2.26
N PRO A 81 -14.97 13.31 1.90
CA PRO A 81 -15.97 13.99 2.73
C PRO A 81 -17.28 13.21 2.92
N VAL A 82 -17.70 12.49 1.89
CA VAL A 82 -18.96 11.72 1.85
C VAL A 82 -18.70 10.27 2.25
N LEU A 83 -19.53 9.71 3.13
CA LEU A 83 -19.52 8.29 3.45
C LEU A 83 -20.83 7.64 3.01
N ASP A 84 -20.78 6.37 2.62
CA ASP A 84 -22.00 5.60 2.37
C ASP A 84 -22.80 5.43 3.67
N GLU A 85 -24.13 5.47 3.59
CA GLU A 85 -25.08 5.45 4.72
C GLU A 85 -24.88 4.27 5.70
N LYS A 86 -24.19 3.20 5.29
CA LYS A 86 -23.91 2.00 6.12
C LYS A 86 -22.54 2.02 6.81
N THR A 87 -21.83 3.15 6.79
CA THR A 87 -20.45 3.19 7.27
C THR A 87 -20.36 3.43 8.77
N ASP A 88 -20.27 2.36 9.57
CA ASP A 88 -19.87 2.45 10.97
C ASP A 88 -18.34 2.54 11.11
N SER A 89 -17.86 3.29 12.12
CA SER A 89 -16.44 3.31 12.48
C SER A 89 -16.12 1.93 13.05
N SER A 90 -15.56 1.05 12.22
CA SER A 90 -15.04 -0.26 12.69
C SER A 90 -13.80 -0.13 13.59
N ILE A 91 -13.51 1.07 14.12
CA ILE A 91 -12.43 1.36 15.05
C ILE A 91 -12.97 1.51 16.48
N TYR A 92 -12.24 0.98 17.47
CA TYR A 92 -12.56 1.15 18.89
C TYR A 92 -11.31 1.62 19.66
N PRO A 93 -11.41 2.62 20.54
CA PRO A 93 -12.56 3.53 20.67
C PRO A 93 -12.90 4.23 19.35
N PRO A 94 -14.17 4.61 19.12
CA PRO A 94 -14.55 5.30 17.89
C PRO A 94 -13.73 6.57 17.68
N ASP A 95 -13.53 6.93 16.42
CA ASP A 95 -12.97 8.22 16.04
C ASP A 95 -13.95 9.35 16.36
N THR A 96 -13.39 10.54 16.58
CA THR A 96 -14.23 11.72 16.82
C THR A 96 -14.80 12.19 15.49
N ASN A 97 -16.13 12.25 15.31
CA ASN A 97 -16.75 12.72 14.06
C ASN A 97 -16.32 11.96 12.78
N LEU A 98 -16.03 10.66 12.86
CA LEU A 98 -15.79 9.79 11.69
C LEU A 98 -14.61 10.22 10.78
N TRP A 99 -13.68 11.03 11.29
CA TRP A 99 -12.58 11.59 10.49
C TRP A 99 -11.60 10.50 10.02
N TYR A 100 -11.33 9.51 10.86
CA TYR A 100 -10.39 8.45 10.56
C TYR A 100 -10.97 7.48 9.54
N THR A 101 -12.27 7.22 9.63
CA THR A 101 -13.00 6.44 8.62
C THR A 101 -12.93 7.09 7.24
N ARG A 102 -13.05 8.43 7.17
CA ARG A 102 -12.89 9.20 5.92
C ARG A 102 -11.45 9.22 5.41
N LEU A 103 -10.46 9.24 6.31
CA LEU A 103 -9.06 9.08 5.94
C LEU A 103 -8.81 7.71 5.29
N LEU A 104 -9.30 6.62 5.91
CA LEU A 104 -9.09 5.26 5.44
C LEU A 104 -9.73 4.98 4.07
N ARG A 105 -10.88 5.60 3.78
CA ARG A 105 -11.59 5.48 2.49
C ARG A 105 -11.22 6.57 1.50
N GLY A 106 -10.29 7.44 1.88
CA GLY A 106 -9.95 8.66 1.17
C GLY A 106 -9.52 8.43 -0.27
N ASN A 107 -9.96 9.33 -1.15
CA ASN A 107 -9.55 9.37 -2.55
C ASN A 107 -9.08 10.77 -3.02
N GLU A 108 -9.33 11.81 -2.22
CA GLU A 108 -8.87 13.18 -2.49
C GLU A 108 -7.70 13.53 -1.56
N MET A 109 -6.68 14.19 -2.10
CA MET A 109 -5.56 14.67 -1.30
C MET A 109 -5.96 15.90 -0.48
N VAL A 110 -5.66 15.89 0.81
CA VAL A 110 -5.94 16.97 1.76
C VAL A 110 -4.76 17.13 2.74
N ASN A 111 -4.72 18.27 3.43
CA ASN A 111 -3.77 18.54 4.49
C ASN A 111 -4.44 18.39 5.86
N PHE A 112 -3.84 17.57 6.71
CA PHE A 112 -4.18 17.40 8.12
C PHE A 112 -3.23 18.26 8.96
N LEU A 113 -3.78 19.24 9.66
CA LEU A 113 -3.08 20.18 10.52
C LEU A 113 -3.43 19.87 11.97
N LEU A 114 -2.43 19.51 12.77
CA LEU A 114 -2.61 19.19 14.17
C LEU A 114 -2.02 20.28 15.05
N HIS A 115 -2.82 20.82 15.96
CA HIS A 115 -2.40 21.88 16.89
C HIS A 115 -2.47 21.39 18.34
N ASN A 116 -1.52 21.83 19.15
CA ASN A 116 -1.59 21.68 20.60
C ASN A 116 -2.71 22.58 21.16
N ILE A 117 -3.47 22.06 22.12
CA ILE A 117 -4.40 22.86 22.92
C ILE A 117 -3.73 23.15 24.27
N GLU A 118 -3.64 24.41 24.66
CA GLU A 118 -3.01 24.82 25.91
C GLU A 118 -3.70 24.15 27.12
N GLY A 119 -2.91 23.53 28.01
CA GLY A 119 -3.41 22.87 29.22
C GLY A 119 -4.23 21.59 28.99
N SER A 120 -4.22 21.00 27.79
CA SER A 120 -5.03 19.83 27.44
C SER A 120 -4.19 18.69 26.84
N ALA A 121 -4.59 17.44 27.11
CA ALA A 121 -4.03 16.25 26.45
C ALA A 121 -4.67 15.95 25.08
N ARG A 122 -5.66 16.76 24.67
CA ARG A 122 -6.30 16.69 23.35
C ARG A 122 -5.57 17.60 22.36
N TYR A 123 -5.78 17.32 21.09
CA TYR A 123 -5.28 18.12 19.99
C TYR A 123 -6.44 18.72 19.21
N TYR A 124 -6.21 19.84 18.54
CA TYR A 124 -7.15 20.40 17.58
C TYR A 124 -6.70 19.98 16.17
N LEU A 125 -7.56 19.23 15.47
CA LEU A 125 -7.32 18.77 14.11
C LEU A 125 -8.09 19.67 13.15
N ALA A 126 -7.43 20.22 12.15
CA ALA A 126 -8.04 20.86 10.98
C ALA A 126 -7.67 20.08 9.71
N ILE A 127 -8.65 19.93 8.82
CA ILE A 127 -8.52 19.21 7.55
C ILE A 127 -8.84 20.20 6.44
N VAL A 128 -7.86 20.46 5.57
CA VAL A 128 -7.89 21.52 4.55
C VAL A 128 -7.71 20.91 3.16
N HIS A 129 -8.55 21.29 2.20
CA HIS A 129 -8.40 20.92 0.80
C HIS A 129 -8.40 22.18 -0.06
N LYS A 130 -7.32 22.41 -0.82
CA LYS A 130 -7.15 23.60 -1.68
C LYS A 130 -7.47 24.90 -0.92
N ASP A 131 -6.86 25.04 0.27
CA ASP A 131 -7.04 26.20 1.17
C ASP A 131 -8.48 26.42 1.66
N LEU A 132 -9.32 25.37 1.61
CA LEU A 132 -10.65 25.37 2.18
C LEU A 132 -10.72 24.42 3.37
N LEU A 133 -11.17 24.95 4.52
CA LEU A 133 -11.44 24.14 5.70
C LEU A 133 -12.63 23.21 5.44
N ILE A 134 -12.39 21.90 5.48
CA ILE A 134 -13.43 20.87 5.34
C ILE A 134 -13.97 20.47 6.71
N GLN A 135 -13.08 20.24 7.68
CA GLN A 135 -13.44 19.72 9.00
C GLN A 135 -12.42 20.22 10.03
N ALA A 136 -12.87 20.63 11.21
CA ALA A 136 -12.04 21.06 12.33
C ALA A 136 -12.66 20.70 13.68
N HIS A 137 -11.97 19.91 14.50
CA HIS A 137 -12.49 19.47 15.80
C HIS A 137 -11.38 18.96 16.72
N THR A 138 -11.70 18.75 17.99
CA THR A 138 -10.74 18.14 18.92
C THR A 138 -10.65 16.64 18.75
N ILE A 139 -9.43 16.10 18.75
CA ILE A 139 -9.16 14.66 18.76
C ILE A 139 -8.38 14.27 20.02
N ARG A 140 -8.52 13.00 20.43
CA ARG A 140 -7.83 12.46 21.60
C ARG A 140 -6.41 12.02 21.25
N GLN A 141 -5.53 11.95 22.25
CA GLN A 141 -4.12 11.58 22.08
C GLN A 141 -3.93 10.24 21.36
N TYR A 142 -4.81 9.25 21.59
CA TYR A 142 -4.70 7.95 20.93
C TYR A 142 -5.03 8.01 19.43
N GLU A 143 -5.80 9.01 18.98
CA GLU A 143 -6.20 9.19 17.58
C GLU A 143 -5.05 9.72 16.72
N VAL A 144 -4.16 10.50 17.33
CA VAL A 144 -3.00 11.13 16.69
C VAL A 144 -2.06 10.12 16.02
N GLY A 145 -2.05 8.87 16.48
CA GLY A 145 -1.25 7.81 15.85
C GLY A 145 -1.59 7.61 14.37
N ALA A 146 -2.85 7.78 13.98
CA ALA A 146 -3.25 7.69 12.58
C ALA A 146 -2.61 8.77 11.69
N LEU A 147 -2.26 9.93 12.24
CA LEU A 147 -1.57 11.01 11.52
C LEU A 147 -0.05 10.94 11.68
N ARG A 148 0.47 10.37 12.76
CA ARG A 148 1.93 10.28 12.99
C ARG A 148 2.60 9.12 12.28
N TYR A 149 1.88 8.01 12.10
CA TYR A 149 2.44 6.82 11.47
C TYR A 149 2.00 6.77 10.02
N GLU A 150 2.97 6.70 9.13
CA GLU A 150 2.72 6.32 7.75
C GLU A 150 2.49 4.82 7.70
N THR A 151 1.46 4.41 6.97
CA THR A 151 1.27 3.01 6.64
C THR A 151 2.31 2.61 5.59
N ASN A 152 2.67 1.32 5.57
CA ASN A 152 3.53 0.79 4.52
C ASN A 152 2.97 1.13 3.13
N ALA A 153 1.65 1.05 2.94
CA ALA A 153 1.00 1.38 1.68
C ALA A 153 1.22 2.84 1.23
N GLU A 154 1.30 3.79 2.17
CA GLU A 154 1.60 5.19 1.86
C GLU A 154 3.06 5.39 1.48
N LEU A 155 4.00 4.77 2.21
CA LEU A 155 5.42 4.74 1.84
C LEU A 155 5.61 4.13 0.44
N TRP A 156 4.89 3.03 0.15
CA TRP A 156 4.89 2.40 -1.17
C TRP A 156 4.39 3.33 -2.26
N ARG A 157 3.25 3.98 -2.04
CA ARG A 157 2.68 4.93 -3.00
C ARG A 157 3.64 6.08 -3.26
N LYS A 158 4.27 6.63 -2.21
CA LYS A 158 5.28 7.68 -2.34
C LYS A 158 6.48 7.20 -3.17
N GLY A 159 7.03 6.03 -2.89
CA GLY A 159 8.15 5.50 -3.68
C GLY A 159 7.80 5.28 -5.15
N TRP A 160 6.70 4.58 -5.44
CA TRP A 160 6.36 4.21 -6.82
C TRP A 160 5.78 5.36 -7.65
N ALA A 161 5.04 6.29 -7.03
CA ALA A 161 4.36 7.37 -7.73
C ALA A 161 5.15 8.68 -7.81
N ALA A 162 6.08 8.94 -6.88
CA ALA A 162 6.82 10.22 -6.86
C ALA A 162 7.72 10.42 -8.07
N ASP A 163 8.19 9.32 -8.70
CA ASP A 163 9.11 9.35 -9.83
C ASP A 163 8.46 8.92 -11.15
N ALA A 164 7.14 8.74 -11.20
CA ALA A 164 6.46 8.40 -12.44
C ALA A 164 6.50 9.63 -13.39
N PRO A 165 7.16 9.54 -14.56
CA PRO A 165 7.25 10.68 -15.46
C PRO A 165 5.85 11.06 -15.95
N ASP A 166 5.63 12.35 -16.20
CA ASP A 166 4.40 12.78 -16.85
C ASP A 166 4.38 12.27 -18.30
N PHE A 167 3.79 11.10 -18.47
CA PHE A 167 3.76 10.36 -19.73
C PHE A 167 2.32 10.15 -20.16
N ASP A 168 1.93 10.65 -21.33
CA ASP A 168 0.61 10.37 -21.89
C ASP A 168 0.60 9.06 -22.66
N ALA A 169 0.27 7.97 -21.98
CA ALA A 169 0.18 6.65 -22.61
C ALA A 169 -0.98 6.52 -23.61
N LEU A 170 -1.95 7.45 -23.59
CA LEU A 170 -3.08 7.43 -24.52
C LEU A 170 -2.78 8.19 -25.82
N ALA A 171 -1.69 8.94 -25.91
CA ALA A 171 -1.27 9.58 -27.16
C ALA A 171 -1.05 8.56 -28.30
N ILE A 172 -0.72 7.31 -27.96
CA ILE A 172 -0.60 6.19 -28.93
C ILE A 172 -1.90 5.91 -29.69
N LEU A 173 -3.05 6.39 -29.20
CA LEU A 173 -4.33 6.22 -29.87
C LEU A 173 -4.43 7.01 -31.18
N ASP A 174 -3.64 8.07 -31.31
CA ASP A 174 -3.56 8.89 -32.52
C ASP A 174 -2.51 8.39 -33.53
N ASP A 175 -1.71 7.37 -33.16
CA ASP A 175 -0.76 6.72 -34.07
C ASP A 175 -1.48 6.04 -35.25
N PRO A 176 -0.80 5.86 -36.39
CA PRO A 176 -1.31 5.07 -37.50
C PRO A 176 -1.73 3.66 -37.05
N ARG A 177 -2.80 3.15 -37.67
CA ARG A 177 -3.30 1.79 -37.42
C ARG A 177 -2.16 0.76 -37.52
N PRO A 178 -2.09 -0.21 -36.58
CA PRO A 178 -1.13 -1.30 -36.65
C PRO A 178 -1.29 -2.15 -37.93
N ASP A 179 -0.25 -2.90 -38.26
CA ASP A 179 -0.30 -3.79 -39.42
C ASP A 179 -1.35 -4.91 -39.26
N TRP A 180 -1.78 -5.46 -40.39
CA TRP A 180 -2.77 -6.55 -40.40
C TRP A 180 -2.27 -7.79 -39.67
N LYS A 181 -0.96 -8.04 -39.66
CA LYS A 181 -0.35 -9.17 -38.96
C LYS A 181 -0.57 -9.06 -37.45
N CYS A 182 -0.49 -7.87 -36.85
CA CYS A 182 -0.80 -7.68 -35.44
C CYS A 182 -2.30 -7.85 -35.18
N ILE A 183 -3.13 -7.23 -36.00
CA ILE A 183 -4.59 -7.29 -35.89
C ILE A 183 -5.09 -8.75 -35.92
N ASP A 184 -4.56 -9.56 -36.84
CA ASP A 184 -4.92 -10.97 -36.98
C ASP A 184 -4.53 -11.78 -35.73
N ARG A 185 -3.38 -11.47 -35.12
CA ARG A 185 -2.95 -12.09 -33.85
C ARG A 185 -3.85 -11.74 -32.67
N LEU A 186 -4.34 -10.49 -32.61
CA LEU A 186 -5.22 -10.04 -31.53
C LEU A 186 -6.63 -10.64 -31.62
N THR A 187 -7.12 -10.83 -32.84
CA THR A 187 -8.49 -11.28 -33.09
C THR A 187 -8.65 -12.80 -33.04
N ASP A 188 -7.58 -13.58 -33.19
CA ASP A 188 -7.55 -15.05 -33.10
C ASP A 188 -8.80 -15.72 -33.71
N GLY A 189 -9.04 -15.43 -35.00
CA GLY A 189 -10.15 -16.01 -35.77
C GLY A 189 -11.53 -15.38 -35.56
N ILE A 190 -11.67 -14.34 -34.73
CA ILE A 190 -12.91 -13.56 -34.62
C ILE A 190 -13.00 -12.56 -35.77
N ARG A 191 -14.04 -12.66 -36.59
CA ARG A 191 -14.29 -11.73 -37.70
C ARG A 191 -15.00 -10.48 -37.19
N ILE A 192 -14.23 -9.47 -36.83
CA ILE A 192 -14.73 -8.11 -36.52
C ILE A 192 -14.31 -7.17 -37.66
N PRO A 193 -15.23 -6.41 -38.25
CA PRO A 193 -14.88 -5.44 -39.28
C PRO A 193 -14.06 -4.29 -38.69
N ILE A 194 -12.78 -4.22 -39.04
CA ILE A 194 -11.88 -3.16 -38.59
C ILE A 194 -11.89 -2.01 -39.60
N ARG A 195 -12.06 -0.79 -39.11
CA ARG A 195 -12.18 0.44 -39.91
C ARG A 195 -11.29 1.54 -39.33
N GLY A 196 -10.97 2.54 -40.15
CA GLY A 196 -10.21 3.71 -39.71
C GLY A 196 -8.71 3.61 -39.92
N GLU A 197 -8.08 4.77 -39.76
CA GLU A 197 -6.67 5.02 -40.08
C GLU A 197 -5.80 5.13 -38.83
N THR A 198 -6.41 5.40 -37.67
CA THR A 198 -5.73 5.49 -36.37
C THR A 198 -5.94 4.23 -35.51
N VAL A 199 -5.08 4.06 -34.50
CA VAL A 199 -5.26 3.04 -33.44
C VAL A 199 -6.64 3.18 -32.78
N ALA A 200 -7.06 4.40 -32.46
CA ALA A 200 -8.33 4.69 -31.79
C ALA A 200 -9.53 4.12 -32.56
N GLU A 201 -9.55 4.33 -33.87
CA GLU A 201 -10.62 3.90 -34.77
C GLU A 201 -10.53 2.39 -35.04
N ALA A 202 -9.34 1.88 -35.34
CA ALA A 202 -9.12 0.49 -35.71
C ALA A 202 -9.52 -0.50 -34.63
N PHE A 203 -9.32 -0.15 -33.36
CA PHE A 203 -9.62 -1.02 -32.22
C PHE A 203 -10.97 -0.75 -31.55
N ASP A 204 -11.78 0.20 -32.06
CA ASP A 204 -13.07 0.53 -31.44
C ASP A 204 -14.03 -0.66 -31.40
N GLU A 205 -14.12 -1.40 -32.51
CA GLU A 205 -15.02 -2.54 -32.66
C GLU A 205 -14.51 -3.82 -31.93
N LEU A 206 -13.25 -3.85 -31.51
CA LEU A 206 -12.67 -5.02 -30.83
C LEU A 206 -13.10 -5.14 -29.37
N ILE A 207 -13.57 -4.05 -28.77
CA ILE A 207 -13.86 -3.94 -27.34
C ILE A 207 -15.37 -3.77 -27.15
N PRO A 208 -16.02 -4.48 -26.21
CA PRO A 208 -17.44 -4.32 -25.98
C PRO A 208 -17.86 -2.87 -25.71
N PRO A 209 -18.82 -2.31 -26.46
CA PRO A 209 -19.21 -0.90 -26.33
C PRO A 209 -19.87 -0.57 -24.99
N GLN A 210 -20.35 -1.58 -24.27
CA GLN A 210 -20.94 -1.43 -22.93
C GLN A 210 -19.89 -1.14 -21.84
N TRP A 211 -18.59 -1.31 -22.14
CA TRP A 211 -17.54 -1.08 -21.15
C TRP A 211 -17.28 0.43 -20.98
N PRO A 212 -16.88 0.88 -19.77
CA PRO A 212 -16.63 2.30 -19.52
C PRO A 212 -15.63 2.91 -20.51
N SER A 213 -15.89 4.13 -20.99
CA SER A 213 -15.06 4.79 -22.02
C SER A 213 -13.57 4.82 -21.67
N LYS A 214 -13.24 5.17 -20.42
CA LYS A 214 -11.86 5.16 -19.91
C LYS A 214 -11.21 3.78 -20.02
N VAL A 215 -11.93 2.72 -19.63
CA VAL A 215 -11.45 1.33 -19.73
C VAL A 215 -11.20 0.95 -21.19
N ARG A 216 -12.11 1.32 -22.10
CA ARG A 216 -11.94 1.06 -23.54
C ARG A 216 -10.70 1.75 -24.10
N GLN A 217 -10.49 3.03 -23.79
CA GLN A 217 -9.29 3.76 -24.23
C GLN A 217 -7.99 3.09 -23.75
N GLU A 218 -7.93 2.69 -22.48
CA GLU A 218 -6.76 1.99 -21.93
C GLU A 218 -6.52 0.62 -22.60
N ILE A 219 -7.57 -0.13 -22.96
CA ILE A 219 -7.45 -1.41 -23.69
C ILE A 219 -6.97 -1.20 -25.13
N LYS A 220 -7.45 -0.16 -25.82
CA LYS A 220 -6.95 0.18 -27.17
C LYS A 220 -5.46 0.52 -27.13
N ALA A 221 -5.06 1.31 -26.14
CA ALA A 221 -3.65 1.64 -25.93
C ALA A 221 -2.85 0.37 -25.66
N PHE A 222 -3.36 -0.54 -24.82
CA PHE A 222 -2.72 -1.83 -24.56
C PHE A 222 -2.47 -2.62 -25.85
N PHE A 223 -3.49 -2.77 -26.71
CA PHE A 223 -3.33 -3.44 -28.00
C PHE A 223 -2.27 -2.79 -28.88
N ALA A 224 -2.21 -1.46 -28.91
CA ALA A 224 -1.21 -0.74 -29.68
C ALA A 224 0.22 -0.99 -29.13
N TYR A 225 0.40 -0.98 -27.82
CA TYR A 225 1.71 -1.25 -27.21
C TYR A 225 2.19 -2.67 -27.49
N ILE A 226 1.35 -3.69 -27.35
CA ILE A 226 1.77 -5.07 -27.65
C ILE A 226 1.98 -5.31 -29.15
N CYS A 227 1.34 -4.52 -30.02
CA CYS A 227 1.65 -4.54 -31.45
C CYS A 227 3.04 -4.02 -31.80
N LYS A 228 3.61 -3.11 -30.98
CA LYS A 228 4.99 -2.61 -31.16
C LYS A 228 6.05 -3.65 -30.76
N GLY A 229 5.64 -4.74 -30.10
CA GLY A 229 6.55 -5.78 -29.61
C GLY A 229 7.15 -5.43 -28.24
N GLN A 230 8.11 -6.25 -27.79
CA GLN A 230 8.83 -6.01 -26.55
C GLN A 230 9.58 -4.67 -26.62
N PRO A 231 9.52 -3.83 -25.57
CA PRO A 231 10.29 -2.60 -25.52
C PRO A 231 11.80 -2.89 -25.35
N GLU A 232 12.63 -1.99 -25.88
CA GLU A 232 14.10 -2.10 -25.79
C GLU A 232 14.65 -1.69 -24.42
N GLU A 233 13.90 -0.91 -23.65
CA GLU A 233 14.28 -0.42 -22.33
C GLU A 233 14.01 -1.44 -21.21
N ASP A 234 14.75 -1.33 -20.09
CA ASP A 234 14.58 -2.21 -18.93
C ASP A 234 13.14 -2.15 -18.38
N PRO A 235 12.56 -3.27 -17.93
CA PRO A 235 11.21 -3.29 -17.38
C PRO A 235 11.01 -2.31 -16.21
N LEU A 236 12.04 -2.08 -15.38
CA LEU A 236 11.95 -1.14 -14.26
C LEU A 236 11.74 0.31 -14.70
N ASP A 237 12.16 0.67 -15.92
CA ASP A 237 12.02 2.04 -16.44
C ASP A 237 10.79 2.20 -17.34
N PHE A 238 10.35 1.10 -17.98
CA PHE A 238 9.18 1.07 -18.86
C PHE A 238 7.87 1.17 -18.09
N PHE A 239 7.68 0.27 -17.10
CA PHE A 239 6.39 0.08 -16.47
C PHE A 239 5.89 1.22 -15.57
N PRO A 240 6.75 1.96 -14.83
CA PRO A 240 6.28 3.05 -13.98
C PRO A 240 5.46 4.13 -14.69
N ARG A 241 5.71 4.36 -15.98
CA ARG A 241 5.04 5.39 -16.81
C ARG A 241 3.54 5.13 -16.97
N PHE A 242 3.12 3.88 -16.82
CA PHE A 242 1.75 3.45 -17.04
C PHE A 242 0.90 3.40 -15.75
N GLN A 243 1.48 3.65 -14.57
CA GLN A 243 0.80 3.45 -13.28
C GLN A 243 -0.53 4.21 -13.15
N LYS A 244 -0.65 5.40 -13.77
CA LYS A 244 -1.88 6.20 -13.76
C LYS A 244 -3.04 5.57 -14.58
N TYR A 245 -2.73 4.60 -15.44
CA TYR A 245 -3.65 3.86 -16.30
C TYR A 245 -3.81 2.41 -15.79
N ARG A 246 -4.66 2.22 -14.78
CA ARG A 246 -4.76 0.96 -14.02
C ARG A 246 -5.07 -0.27 -14.89
N MET A 247 -5.91 -0.13 -15.92
CA MET A 247 -6.23 -1.24 -16.83
C MET A 247 -5.03 -1.50 -17.74
N LEU A 248 -4.52 -0.45 -18.42
CA LEU A 248 -3.37 -0.57 -19.32
C LEU A 248 -2.16 -1.21 -18.62
N TYR A 249 -1.74 -0.67 -17.48
CA TYR A 249 -0.63 -1.18 -16.68
C TYR A 249 -0.81 -2.65 -16.32
N GLY A 250 -1.99 -3.01 -15.80
CA GLY A 250 -2.30 -4.37 -15.40
C GLY A 250 -2.29 -5.36 -16.56
N MET A 251 -2.78 -4.94 -17.73
CA MET A 251 -2.81 -5.77 -18.93
C MET A 251 -1.41 -5.96 -19.52
N LEU A 252 -0.59 -4.90 -19.57
CA LEU A 252 0.80 -5.01 -20.00
C LEU A 252 1.57 -5.98 -19.10
N LEU A 253 1.48 -5.83 -17.77
CA LEU A 253 2.13 -6.75 -16.85
C LEU A 253 1.67 -8.20 -17.05
N GLY A 254 0.36 -8.43 -17.20
CA GLY A 254 -0.18 -9.76 -17.46
C GLY A 254 0.29 -10.35 -18.79
N HIS A 255 0.30 -9.55 -19.86
CA HIS A 255 0.77 -9.96 -21.19
C HIS A 255 2.23 -10.38 -21.16
N TYR A 256 3.12 -9.50 -20.70
CA TYR A 256 4.54 -9.83 -20.67
C TYR A 256 4.83 -10.98 -19.71
N ARG A 257 4.14 -11.07 -18.56
CA ARG A 257 4.23 -12.23 -17.65
C ARG A 257 3.99 -13.56 -18.36
N SER A 258 3.10 -13.58 -19.35
CA SER A 258 2.75 -14.79 -20.08
C SER A 258 3.82 -15.28 -21.04
N MET A 259 4.70 -14.38 -21.51
CA MET A 259 5.77 -14.73 -22.43
C MET A 259 6.76 -15.72 -21.80
N ILE A 260 6.84 -15.79 -20.46
CA ILE A 260 7.64 -16.81 -19.76
C ILE A 260 7.21 -18.25 -20.04
N HIS A 261 5.97 -18.44 -20.51
CA HIS A 261 5.43 -19.73 -20.92
C HIS A 261 5.44 -19.91 -22.44
N SER A 262 6.22 -19.10 -23.16
CA SER A 262 6.30 -19.09 -24.63
C SER A 262 4.94 -18.91 -25.32
N ALA A 263 3.99 -18.24 -24.64
CA ALA A 263 2.75 -17.82 -25.25
C ALA A 263 3.00 -16.51 -26.00
N ASP A 264 2.99 -16.54 -27.34
CA ASP A 264 3.21 -15.35 -28.18
C ASP A 264 2.14 -14.28 -27.92
N THR A 265 0.87 -14.68 -27.78
CA THR A 265 -0.26 -13.82 -27.39
C THR A 265 -1.41 -14.66 -26.80
N TYR A 266 -2.28 -14.02 -26.01
CA TYR A 266 -3.55 -14.59 -25.60
C TYR A 266 -4.73 -14.07 -26.44
N PRO A 267 -5.84 -14.81 -26.54
CA PRO A 267 -7.02 -14.39 -27.29
C PRO A 267 -7.86 -13.36 -26.51
N TYR A 268 -7.27 -12.20 -26.24
CA TYR A 268 -7.88 -11.14 -25.41
C TYR A 268 -9.26 -10.73 -25.92
N VAL A 269 -9.40 -10.50 -27.22
CA VAL A 269 -10.69 -10.12 -27.84
C VAL A 269 -11.75 -11.19 -27.55
N ARG A 270 -11.40 -12.47 -27.71
CA ARG A 270 -12.32 -13.57 -27.39
C ARG A 270 -12.76 -13.55 -25.94
N TRP A 271 -11.81 -13.40 -25.01
CA TRP A 271 -12.11 -13.35 -23.59
C TRP A 271 -13.02 -12.17 -23.23
N MET A 272 -12.80 -10.98 -23.81
CA MET A 272 -13.66 -9.81 -23.57
C MET A 272 -15.11 -10.06 -24.01
N TRP A 273 -15.31 -10.66 -25.18
CA TRP A 273 -16.66 -10.99 -25.68
C TRP A 273 -17.31 -12.13 -24.91
N GLN A 274 -16.54 -13.12 -24.46
CA GLN A 274 -17.04 -14.21 -23.61
C GLN A 274 -17.43 -13.71 -22.21
N THR A 275 -16.68 -12.79 -21.60
CA THR A 275 -17.08 -12.22 -20.31
C THR A 275 -18.29 -11.30 -20.46
N GLN A 276 -18.36 -10.52 -21.54
CA GLN A 276 -19.52 -9.68 -21.84
C GLN A 276 -20.81 -10.50 -22.00
N SER A 277 -20.70 -11.68 -22.63
CA SER A 277 -21.81 -12.62 -22.80
C SER A 277 -22.01 -13.57 -21.62
N GLN A 278 -21.26 -13.37 -20.51
CA GLN A 278 -21.31 -14.20 -19.30
C GLN A 278 -21.01 -15.70 -19.55
N GLN A 279 -20.26 -16.01 -20.60
CA GLN A 279 -19.84 -17.36 -20.97
C GLN A 279 -18.54 -17.80 -20.27
N LEU A 280 -17.89 -16.90 -19.55
CA LEU A 280 -16.60 -17.12 -18.92
C LEU A 280 -16.73 -16.92 -17.41
N HIS A 281 -16.40 -17.97 -16.66
CA HIS A 281 -16.43 -18.02 -15.20
C HIS A 281 -15.01 -18.19 -14.65
N ILE A 282 -14.76 -17.66 -13.44
CA ILE A 282 -13.49 -17.80 -12.72
C ILE A 282 -13.75 -18.72 -11.53
N ASP A 283 -13.26 -19.94 -11.59
CA ASP A 283 -13.49 -20.94 -10.54
C ASP A 283 -12.41 -20.90 -9.43
N SER A 284 -11.28 -20.24 -9.68
CA SER A 284 -10.04 -20.42 -8.90
C SER A 284 -9.81 -19.42 -7.76
N LEU A 285 -10.56 -18.31 -7.70
CA LEU A 285 -10.28 -17.21 -6.77
C LEU A 285 -11.55 -16.74 -6.07
N ALA A 286 -11.57 -16.85 -4.74
CA ALA A 286 -12.59 -16.23 -3.90
C ALA A 286 -12.37 -14.71 -3.90
N PHE A 287 -13.21 -13.96 -4.62
CA PHE A 287 -13.21 -12.51 -4.54
C PHE A 287 -14.40 -12.01 -3.70
N PRO A 288 -14.33 -10.78 -3.17
CA PRO A 288 -15.46 -10.19 -2.45
C PRO A 288 -16.64 -9.94 -3.40
N GLU A 289 -17.80 -10.54 -3.10
CA GLU A 289 -19.04 -10.53 -3.91
C GLU A 289 -19.46 -9.13 -4.43
N GLU A 290 -19.13 -8.06 -3.70
CA GLU A 290 -19.54 -6.68 -4.01
C GLU A 290 -18.82 -6.08 -5.23
N THR A 291 -17.70 -6.66 -5.68
CA THR A 291 -16.90 -6.16 -6.83
C THR A 291 -17.11 -6.96 -8.12
N GLU A 292 -17.93 -8.01 -8.09
CA GLU A 292 -17.92 -9.11 -9.06
C GLU A 292 -18.88 -8.98 -10.26
N GLN A 293 -19.68 -7.91 -10.37
CA GLN A 293 -20.77 -7.91 -11.35
C GLN A 293 -20.45 -7.30 -12.72
N GLN A 294 -19.33 -6.59 -12.88
CA GLN A 294 -19.03 -5.95 -14.17
C GLN A 294 -18.18 -6.86 -15.08
N PRO A 295 -18.57 -7.11 -16.34
CA PRO A 295 -17.86 -8.01 -17.25
C PRO A 295 -16.37 -7.72 -17.46
N TRP A 296 -15.98 -6.45 -17.41
CA TRP A 296 -14.58 -6.03 -17.59
C TRP A 296 -13.71 -6.34 -16.36
N HIS A 297 -14.29 -6.37 -15.15
CA HIS A 297 -13.59 -6.84 -13.95
C HIS A 297 -13.33 -8.35 -14.03
N VAL A 298 -14.32 -9.13 -14.49
CA VAL A 298 -14.17 -10.57 -14.73
C VAL A 298 -13.06 -10.83 -15.75
N PHE A 299 -13.06 -10.11 -16.87
CA PHE A 299 -12.00 -10.24 -17.88
C PHE A 299 -10.60 -9.98 -17.31
N ARG A 300 -10.44 -8.86 -16.59
CA ARG A 300 -9.18 -8.50 -15.94
C ARG A 300 -8.70 -9.64 -15.02
N ASN A 301 -9.58 -10.13 -14.16
CA ASN A 301 -9.24 -11.17 -13.19
C ASN A 301 -8.92 -12.52 -13.87
N TYR A 302 -9.66 -12.89 -14.91
CA TYR A 302 -9.39 -14.10 -15.69
C TYR A 302 -8.00 -14.06 -16.34
N MET A 303 -7.60 -12.92 -16.88
CA MET A 303 -6.26 -12.73 -17.44
C MET A 303 -5.16 -12.88 -16.37
N TYR A 304 -5.36 -12.30 -15.18
CA TYR A 304 -4.42 -12.47 -14.08
C TYR A 304 -4.27 -13.95 -13.71
N ASP A 305 -5.38 -14.68 -13.55
CA ASP A 305 -5.35 -16.10 -13.21
C ASP A 305 -4.60 -16.94 -14.25
N ARG A 306 -4.86 -16.73 -15.54
CA ARG A 306 -4.20 -17.47 -16.64
C ARG A 306 -2.72 -17.18 -16.80
N THR A 307 -2.26 -16.04 -16.29
CA THR A 307 -0.86 -15.64 -16.38
C THR A 307 -0.06 -16.11 -15.16
N LEU A 308 -0.71 -16.74 -14.16
CA LEU A 308 -0.06 -17.20 -12.92
C LEU A 308 0.98 -18.31 -13.15
N ALA A 309 2.25 -18.01 -12.86
CA ALA A 309 3.37 -18.95 -12.96
C ALA A 309 3.92 -19.30 -11.55
N PHE A 310 3.15 -20.06 -10.76
CA PHE A 310 3.54 -20.39 -9.38
C PHE A 310 4.80 -21.25 -9.28
N GLU A 311 5.06 -22.08 -10.28
CA GLU A 311 6.27 -22.90 -10.37
C GLU A 311 7.53 -22.03 -10.35
N ARG A 312 7.56 -20.99 -11.19
CA ARG A 312 8.72 -20.11 -11.34
C ARG A 312 8.95 -19.30 -10.07
N ALA A 313 7.87 -18.89 -9.42
CA ALA A 313 7.89 -18.27 -8.10
C ALA A 313 8.52 -19.16 -7.03
N ALA A 314 8.14 -20.43 -6.98
CA ALA A 314 8.73 -21.37 -6.04
C ALA A 314 10.24 -21.54 -6.30
N GLU A 315 10.64 -21.71 -7.56
CA GLU A 315 12.04 -21.91 -7.95
C GLU A 315 12.95 -20.73 -7.57
N ILE A 316 12.58 -19.50 -7.94
CA ILE A 316 13.39 -18.30 -7.68
C ILE A 316 13.46 -18.04 -6.18
N THR A 317 12.33 -18.10 -5.48
CA THR A 317 12.32 -17.87 -4.03
C THR A 317 13.13 -18.91 -3.29
N GLU A 318 13.05 -20.19 -3.68
CA GLU A 318 13.88 -21.25 -3.10
C GLU A 318 15.37 -21.02 -3.36
N LYS A 319 15.75 -20.68 -4.60
CA LYS A 319 17.14 -20.36 -4.97
C LYS A 319 17.70 -19.20 -4.14
N LEU A 320 16.95 -18.11 -4.01
CA LEU A 320 17.37 -16.93 -3.24
C LEU A 320 17.48 -17.24 -1.75
N ASN A 321 16.49 -17.92 -1.18
CA ASN A 321 16.50 -18.32 0.23
C ASN A 321 17.64 -19.29 0.59
N LYS A 322 18.03 -20.17 -0.35
CA LYS A 322 19.17 -21.09 -0.18
C LYS A 322 20.54 -20.43 -0.39
N SER A 323 20.60 -19.28 -1.09
CA SER A 323 21.87 -18.61 -1.41
C SER A 323 22.66 -18.18 -0.17
N GLY A 324 21.97 -17.91 0.95
CA GLY A 324 22.57 -17.37 2.16
C GLY A 324 23.13 -15.96 2.00
N LYS A 325 22.91 -15.28 0.86
CA LYS A 325 23.37 -13.91 0.57
C LYS A 325 22.28 -12.89 0.88
N VAL A 326 22.68 -11.64 1.14
CA VAL A 326 21.77 -10.51 1.13
C VAL A 326 21.77 -9.97 -0.28
N ILE A 327 20.60 -9.97 -0.89
CA ILE A 327 20.29 -9.51 -2.23
C ILE A 327 19.23 -8.42 -2.06
N THR A 328 19.52 -7.20 -2.51
CA THR A 328 18.60 -6.06 -2.43
C THR A 328 18.22 -5.50 -3.80
N GLN A 329 18.62 -6.17 -4.87
CA GLN A 329 18.28 -5.86 -6.25
C GLN A 329 17.68 -7.08 -6.94
N LEU A 330 17.12 -6.91 -8.15
CA LEU A 330 16.64 -8.05 -8.91
C LEU A 330 17.82 -9.01 -9.24
N PRO A 331 17.62 -10.33 -9.12
CA PRO A 331 18.68 -11.32 -9.36
C PRO A 331 19.27 -11.32 -10.77
N VAL A 332 18.49 -10.96 -11.77
CA VAL A 332 18.96 -10.74 -13.15
C VAL A 332 19.25 -9.25 -13.25
N SER A 333 20.43 -8.88 -13.71
CA SER A 333 20.92 -7.50 -13.84
C SER A 333 20.34 -6.78 -15.08
N ARG A 334 20.47 -5.46 -15.12
CA ARG A 334 20.03 -4.64 -16.26
C ARG A 334 20.84 -5.01 -17.52
N GLU A 335 22.15 -5.18 -17.35
CA GLU A 335 23.07 -5.58 -18.41
C GLU A 335 22.68 -6.94 -19.02
N GLU A 336 22.33 -7.92 -18.19
CA GLU A 336 21.86 -9.23 -18.68
C GLU A 336 20.56 -9.13 -19.50
N ALA A 337 19.64 -8.23 -19.14
CA ALA A 337 18.39 -8.03 -19.87
C ALA A 337 18.55 -7.22 -21.16
N GLU A 338 19.54 -6.34 -21.25
CA GLU A 338 19.91 -5.69 -22.51
C GLU A 338 20.46 -6.69 -23.53
N GLU A 339 21.17 -7.73 -23.06
CA GLU A 339 21.79 -8.74 -23.91
C GLU A 339 20.87 -9.91 -24.30
N SER A 340 19.74 -10.10 -23.60
CA SER A 340 18.88 -11.29 -23.78
C SER A 340 17.40 -11.02 -23.53
N GLU A 341 16.57 -11.38 -24.51
CA GLU A 341 15.11 -11.36 -24.41
C GLU A 341 14.60 -12.20 -23.23
N ASP A 342 15.17 -13.41 -23.03
CA ASP A 342 14.82 -14.29 -21.91
C ASP A 342 15.13 -13.64 -20.55
N ALA A 343 16.27 -12.95 -20.44
CA ALA A 343 16.65 -12.24 -19.22
C ALA A 343 15.75 -11.02 -18.97
N TRP A 344 15.36 -10.31 -20.03
CA TRP A 344 14.38 -9.21 -19.98
C TRP A 344 13.02 -9.71 -19.47
N ILE A 345 12.52 -10.82 -20.03
CA ILE A 345 11.27 -11.46 -19.62
C ILE A 345 11.36 -11.92 -18.17
N GLU A 346 12.46 -12.52 -17.75
CA GLU A 346 12.67 -12.94 -16.36
C GLU A 346 12.67 -11.74 -15.39
N ARG A 347 13.32 -10.61 -15.75
CA ARG A 347 13.27 -9.37 -14.96
C ARG A 347 11.88 -8.80 -14.84
N MET A 348 11.18 -8.65 -15.97
CA MET A 348 9.80 -8.18 -15.99
C MET A 348 8.92 -9.08 -15.13
N TRP A 349 9.10 -10.40 -15.21
CA TRP A 349 8.31 -11.36 -14.45
C TRP A 349 8.55 -11.22 -12.94
N MET A 350 9.81 -11.09 -12.50
CA MET A 350 10.16 -10.90 -11.08
C MET A 350 9.59 -9.59 -10.53
N MET A 351 9.61 -8.53 -11.34
CA MET A 351 8.98 -7.24 -11.01
C MET A 351 7.45 -7.40 -10.91
N ALA A 352 6.80 -7.99 -11.91
CA ALA A 352 5.34 -8.20 -11.95
C ALA A 352 4.84 -9.06 -10.78
N MET A 353 5.66 -10.02 -10.34
CA MET A 353 5.36 -10.89 -9.20
C MET A 353 5.57 -10.20 -7.86
N GLY A 354 6.13 -8.99 -7.86
CA GLY A 354 6.56 -8.33 -6.64
C GLY A 354 7.48 -9.20 -5.83
N LEU A 355 8.62 -9.57 -6.41
CA LEU A 355 9.71 -10.21 -5.66
C LEU A 355 10.20 -9.27 -4.55
N ARG A 356 10.12 -9.75 -3.32
CA ARG A 356 10.39 -8.99 -2.10
C ARG A 356 11.43 -9.68 -1.23
N ILE A 357 12.27 -8.86 -0.60
CA ILE A 357 13.03 -9.23 0.59
C ILE A 357 12.19 -8.96 1.84
N TRP A 358 12.26 -9.87 2.79
CA TRP A 358 11.54 -9.80 4.04
C TRP A 358 12.42 -10.28 5.19
N ALA A 359 12.19 -9.74 6.39
CA ALA A 359 12.92 -10.16 7.58
C ALA A 359 11.97 -10.50 8.74
N HIS A 360 12.24 -11.64 9.38
CA HIS A 360 11.78 -11.86 10.74
C HIS A 360 12.82 -11.28 11.69
N VAL A 361 12.47 -10.19 12.37
CA VAL A 361 13.32 -9.60 13.41
C VAL A 361 13.07 -10.32 14.73
N ARG A 362 14.15 -10.77 15.38
CA ARG A 362 14.09 -11.40 16.70
C ARG A 362 14.05 -10.33 17.77
N ALA A 363 12.85 -10.01 18.25
CA ALA A 363 12.64 -8.95 19.24
C ALA A 363 13.59 -9.02 20.46
N PRO A 364 13.88 -10.20 21.07
CA PRO A 364 14.78 -10.28 22.23
C PRO A 364 16.19 -9.77 21.96
N VAL A 365 16.67 -9.92 20.73
CA VAL A 365 18.01 -9.44 20.32
C VAL A 365 18.07 -7.92 20.25
N LEU A 366 16.93 -7.23 20.20
CA LEU A 366 16.83 -5.77 20.27
C LEU A 366 16.44 -5.26 21.67
N GLY A 367 16.43 -6.14 22.69
CA GLY A 367 15.91 -5.81 24.02
C GLY A 367 14.39 -5.60 24.06
N LEU A 368 13.68 -6.09 23.04
CA LEU A 368 12.23 -6.04 22.94
C LEU A 368 11.64 -7.43 23.19
N GLN A 369 10.34 -7.50 23.39
CA GLN A 369 9.59 -8.76 23.35
C GLN A 369 8.36 -8.61 22.46
N GLU A 370 7.95 -9.73 21.89
CA GLU A 370 6.72 -9.82 21.14
C GLU A 370 5.56 -10.10 22.09
N ALA A 371 4.45 -9.42 21.85
CA ALA A 371 3.21 -9.63 22.58
C ALA A 371 2.05 -9.72 21.61
N VAL A 372 1.08 -10.57 21.95
CA VAL A 372 -0.16 -10.72 21.22
C VAL A 372 -1.34 -10.39 22.10
N TYR A 373 -2.30 -9.71 21.50
CA TYR A 373 -3.60 -9.48 22.09
C TYR A 373 -4.66 -9.94 21.10
N LEU A 374 -5.51 -10.85 21.55
CA LEU A 374 -6.68 -11.31 20.83
C LEU A 374 -7.92 -10.72 21.48
N GLY A 375 -8.50 -9.70 20.86
CA GLY A 375 -9.66 -9.07 21.47
C GLY A 375 -10.21 -7.90 20.70
N ARG A 376 -10.85 -7.00 21.41
CA ARG A 376 -11.61 -5.88 20.82
C ARG A 376 -11.01 -4.52 21.14
N ALA A 377 -10.09 -4.46 22.11
CA ALA A 377 -9.53 -3.23 22.59
C ALA A 377 -8.63 -2.55 21.55
N GLN A 378 -8.73 -1.22 21.51
CA GLN A 378 -7.79 -0.26 20.91
C GLN A 378 -7.23 -0.63 19.53
N ARG A 379 -8.00 -0.33 18.49
CA ARG A 379 -7.70 -0.58 17.07
C ARG A 379 -6.91 0.55 16.40
N TRP A 380 -6.50 1.56 17.16
CA TRP A 380 -5.73 2.71 16.67
C TRP A 380 -4.27 2.35 16.40
N PRO A 381 -3.67 2.81 15.29
CA PRO A 381 -2.23 2.69 15.06
C PRO A 381 -1.43 3.31 16.21
N HIS A 382 -0.40 2.60 16.71
CA HIS A 382 0.48 3.10 17.77
C HIS A 382 1.91 2.55 17.61
N LYS A 383 2.91 3.23 18.20
CA LYS A 383 4.35 2.90 18.08
C LYS A 383 4.79 1.47 18.44
N HIS A 384 3.93 0.70 19.10
CA HIS A 384 4.24 -0.69 19.51
C HIS A 384 3.55 -1.71 18.61
N LEU A 385 2.62 -1.28 17.76
CA LEU A 385 1.86 -2.15 16.88
C LEU A 385 2.74 -2.55 15.70
N ARG A 386 2.95 -3.86 15.53
CA ARG A 386 3.62 -4.41 14.36
C ARG A 386 2.61 -4.76 13.27
N THR A 387 1.56 -5.49 13.65
CA THR A 387 0.45 -5.83 12.75
C THR A 387 -0.86 -5.87 13.52
N ILE A 388 -1.96 -5.55 12.83
CA ILE A 388 -3.32 -5.76 13.31
C ILE A 388 -4.11 -6.47 12.22
N THR A 389 -4.83 -7.52 12.60
CA THR A 389 -5.62 -8.32 11.65
C THR A 389 -7.01 -8.53 12.22
N ARG A 390 -8.04 -8.18 11.44
CA ARG A 390 -9.43 -8.48 11.79
C ARG A 390 -9.66 -9.99 11.65
N LEU A 391 -10.32 -10.58 12.64
CA LEU A 391 -10.76 -11.96 12.61
C LEU A 391 -12.29 -11.99 12.49
N GLY A 392 -12.78 -12.65 11.44
CA GLY A 392 -14.20 -12.71 11.10
C GLY A 392 -14.64 -11.65 10.08
N ASP A 393 -15.95 -11.61 9.88
CA ASP A 393 -16.64 -10.73 8.96
C ASP A 393 -16.59 -9.25 9.37
N SER A 394 -16.91 -8.38 8.41
CA SER A 394 -17.01 -6.94 8.61
C SER A 394 -18.25 -6.52 9.41
N HIS A 395 -19.23 -7.41 9.54
CA HIS A 395 -20.52 -7.12 10.15
C HIS A 395 -20.50 -7.60 11.62
N GLY A 396 -20.80 -6.71 12.56
CA GLY A 396 -20.87 -7.05 14.00
C GLY A 396 -19.66 -6.59 14.83
N ASN A 397 -19.28 -7.37 15.85
CA ASN A 397 -18.24 -7.01 16.82
C ASN A 397 -16.99 -7.91 16.71
N PRO A 398 -16.20 -7.75 15.63
CA PRO A 398 -15.10 -8.65 15.31
C PRO A 398 -13.98 -8.58 16.35
N ARG A 399 -13.28 -9.69 16.51
CA ARG A 399 -12.03 -9.75 17.28
C ARG A 399 -10.89 -9.39 16.35
N TYR A 400 -9.82 -8.86 16.93
CA TYR A 400 -8.61 -8.50 16.23
C TYR A 400 -7.45 -9.23 16.88
N PHE A 401 -6.54 -9.69 16.02
CA PHE A 401 -5.22 -10.14 16.42
C PHE A 401 -4.26 -8.96 16.30
N HIS A 402 -3.76 -8.52 17.45
CA HIS A 402 -2.75 -7.46 17.53
C HIS A 402 -1.42 -8.12 17.84
N HIS A 403 -0.44 -7.92 16.97
CA HIS A 403 0.94 -8.30 17.22
C HIS A 403 1.74 -7.05 17.53
N MET A 404 2.39 -7.02 18.69
CA MET A 404 3.13 -5.87 19.19
C MET A 404 4.60 -6.21 19.44
N MET A 405 5.49 -5.25 19.22
CA MET A 405 6.90 -5.30 19.64
C MET A 405 7.16 -4.21 20.67
N ILE A 406 7.49 -4.62 21.90
CA ILE A 406 7.36 -3.77 23.08
C ILE A 406 8.47 -4.08 24.09
N SER A 407 8.95 -3.08 24.83
CA SER A 407 9.97 -3.33 25.85
C SER A 407 9.42 -4.18 27.01
N PRO A 408 10.26 -4.99 27.67
CA PRO A 408 9.85 -5.79 28.82
C PRO A 408 9.14 -4.99 29.92
N LEU A 409 9.66 -3.80 30.24
CA LEU A 409 9.08 -2.91 31.25
C LEU A 409 7.70 -2.39 30.83
N ALA A 410 7.54 -1.96 29.58
CA ALA A 410 6.25 -1.48 29.08
C ALA A 410 5.21 -2.59 29.07
N PHE A 411 5.60 -3.83 28.76
CA PHE A 411 4.67 -4.96 28.75
C PHE A 411 4.08 -5.25 30.11
N GLN A 412 4.88 -5.21 31.18
CA GLN A 412 4.34 -5.42 32.52
C GLN A 412 3.28 -4.36 32.87
N LYS A 413 3.52 -3.10 32.47
CA LYS A 413 2.53 -2.01 32.64
C LYS A 413 1.27 -2.24 31.80
N VAL A 414 1.41 -2.55 30.51
CA VAL A 414 0.27 -2.74 29.61
C VAL A 414 -0.53 -3.99 29.97
N LYS A 415 0.13 -5.08 30.36
CA LYS A 415 -0.52 -6.33 30.79
C LYS A 415 -1.43 -6.12 32.00
N ALA A 416 -1.09 -5.19 32.89
CA ALA A 416 -1.96 -4.82 34.01
C ALA A 416 -3.25 -4.11 33.57
N THR A 417 -3.24 -3.45 32.40
CA THR A 417 -4.37 -2.68 31.86
C THR A 417 -5.17 -3.42 30.79
N ILE A 418 -4.53 -4.33 30.05
CA ILE A 418 -5.12 -5.11 28.95
C ILE A 418 -5.12 -6.59 29.35
N PRO A 419 -6.19 -7.07 30.02
CA PRO A 419 -6.38 -8.50 30.26
C PRO A 419 -6.36 -9.27 28.94
N GLY A 420 -5.59 -10.35 28.87
CA GLY A 420 -5.43 -11.17 27.66
C GLY A 420 -4.22 -10.81 26.78
N LEU A 421 -3.47 -9.76 27.12
CA LEU A 421 -2.15 -9.55 26.51
C LEU A 421 -1.19 -10.67 26.95
N SER A 422 -0.66 -11.41 25.98
CA SER A 422 0.22 -12.56 26.19
C SER A 422 1.56 -12.33 25.51
N SER A 423 2.65 -12.71 26.17
CA SER A 423 3.99 -12.69 25.56
C SER A 423 4.15 -13.86 24.61
N ILE A 424 4.82 -13.65 23.48
CA ILE A 424 5.21 -14.73 22.58
C ILE A 424 6.55 -15.32 23.05
N ALA A 425 6.55 -16.59 23.43
CA ALA A 425 7.77 -17.29 23.87
C ALA A 425 8.67 -17.71 22.70
N PHE A 426 8.09 -17.92 21.52
CA PHE A 426 8.78 -18.27 20.29
C PHE A 426 7.95 -17.84 19.09
N SER A 427 8.59 -17.19 18.13
CA SER A 427 8.02 -16.93 16.82
C SER A 427 9.04 -17.34 15.76
N ALA A 428 8.51 -17.88 14.68
CA ALA A 428 9.24 -18.11 13.46
C ALA A 428 8.32 -17.76 12.30
N TYR A 429 8.94 -17.45 11.18
CA TYR A 429 8.22 -17.23 9.94
C TYR A 429 8.82 -18.12 8.87
N ASN A 430 7.96 -18.68 8.02
CA ASN A 430 8.39 -19.44 6.87
C ASN A 430 7.47 -19.14 5.69
N ALA A 431 8.03 -19.07 4.49
CA ALA A 431 7.27 -19.01 3.25
C ALA A 431 7.01 -20.44 2.79
N ASN A 432 5.73 -20.80 2.63
CA ASN A 432 5.33 -22.18 2.39
C ASN A 432 5.46 -22.62 0.92
N TYR A 433 6.32 -21.99 0.10
CA TYR A 433 6.49 -22.39 -1.32
C TYR A 433 6.94 -23.85 -1.48
N HIS A 434 7.61 -24.42 -0.47
CA HIS A 434 7.95 -25.85 -0.43
C HIS A 434 6.72 -26.78 -0.44
N LEU A 435 5.52 -26.28 -0.13
CA LEU A 435 4.26 -27.03 -0.23
C LEU A 435 3.71 -27.04 -1.66
N TYR A 436 4.21 -26.18 -2.55
CA TYR A 436 3.82 -26.20 -3.95
C TYR A 436 4.59 -27.28 -4.69
N ASN A 437 3.89 -28.28 -5.19
CA ASN A 437 4.51 -29.29 -6.05
C ASN A 437 4.60 -28.74 -7.48
N VAL A 438 5.81 -28.39 -7.91
CA VAL A 438 6.08 -27.88 -9.25
C VAL A 438 5.68 -28.88 -10.35
N LYS A 439 5.90 -30.18 -10.15
CA LYS A 439 5.61 -31.21 -11.16
C LYS A 439 4.12 -31.36 -11.43
N ASP A 440 3.32 -31.32 -10.37
CA ASP A 440 1.87 -31.49 -10.43
C ASP A 440 1.11 -30.17 -10.54
N ARG A 441 1.82 -29.04 -10.41
CA ARG A 441 1.26 -27.69 -10.36
C ARG A 441 0.17 -27.49 -9.29
N GLN A 442 0.27 -28.21 -8.18
CA GLN A 442 -0.72 -28.17 -7.10
C GLN A 442 -0.09 -27.91 -5.74
N TRP A 443 -0.82 -27.20 -4.89
CA TRP A 443 -0.48 -27.11 -3.47
C TRP A 443 -0.74 -28.46 -2.81
N ARG A 444 0.31 -29.09 -2.32
CA ARG A 444 0.20 -30.30 -1.51
C ARG A 444 0.19 -29.88 -0.04
N THR A 445 -0.99 -29.57 0.47
CA THR A 445 -1.21 -29.46 1.92
C THR A 445 -1.56 -30.84 2.44
N ASP A 446 -0.63 -31.47 3.14
CA ASP A 446 -0.98 -32.57 4.04
C ASP A 446 -1.65 -31.95 5.27
N LEU A 447 -2.99 -31.86 5.24
CA LEU A 447 -3.80 -31.35 6.34
C LEU A 447 -3.61 -32.19 7.61
N GLU A 448 -3.39 -33.50 7.49
CA GLU A 448 -3.07 -34.36 8.64
C GLU A 448 -1.74 -33.93 9.28
N SER A 449 -0.76 -33.47 8.49
CA SER A 449 0.50 -32.91 9.02
C SER A 449 0.35 -31.56 9.72
N LEU A 450 -0.75 -30.84 9.50
CA LEU A 450 -1.06 -29.56 10.15
C LEU A 450 -1.93 -29.78 11.41
N GLU A 451 -2.88 -30.71 11.36
CA GLU A 451 -3.77 -31.07 12.46
C GLU A 451 -3.08 -31.95 13.53
N SER A 452 -2.14 -32.82 13.14
CA SER A 452 -1.32 -33.62 14.08
C SER A 452 -0.33 -32.79 14.94
N ARG A 453 -0.30 -31.46 14.77
CA ARG A 453 0.65 -30.55 15.44
C ARG A 453 0.19 -30.04 16.80
N GLU A 454 -0.94 -30.51 17.33
CA GLU A 454 -1.47 -30.07 18.63
C GLU A 454 -0.50 -30.29 19.81
N ASN A 455 0.52 -31.15 19.66
CA ASN A 455 1.50 -31.47 20.71
C ASN A 455 2.98 -31.26 20.32
N ILE A 456 3.32 -30.28 19.48
CA ILE A 456 4.74 -29.96 19.23
C ILE A 456 5.33 -29.21 20.44
N SER A 457 6.40 -29.74 21.03
CA SER A 457 7.09 -29.06 22.13
C SER A 457 7.77 -27.77 21.64
N LEU A 458 7.91 -26.79 22.54
CA LEU A 458 8.65 -25.56 22.25
C LEU A 458 10.10 -25.86 21.82
N ASP A 459 10.70 -26.91 22.37
CA ASP A 459 12.06 -27.33 22.03
C ASP A 459 12.14 -27.93 20.62
N ASP A 460 11.12 -28.68 20.19
CA ASP A 460 11.03 -29.15 18.81
C ASP A 460 10.85 -27.99 17.83
N LEU A 461 10.02 -26.99 18.17
CA LEU A 461 9.89 -25.77 17.37
C LEU A 461 11.21 -25.02 17.28
N LYS A 462 11.92 -24.85 18.40
CA LYS A 462 13.25 -24.24 18.44
C LYS A 462 14.29 -25.06 17.68
N ARG A 463 14.23 -26.39 17.71
CA ARG A 463 15.15 -27.23 16.93
C ARG A 463 14.87 -27.14 15.43
N ARG A 464 13.59 -27.08 15.05
CA ARG A 464 13.14 -27.06 13.66
C ARG A 464 13.30 -25.69 12.99
N PHE A 465 12.99 -24.62 13.73
CA PHE A 465 12.91 -23.26 13.19
C PHE A 465 13.86 -22.28 13.90
N GLY A 466 14.32 -22.59 15.11
CA GLY A 466 15.20 -21.73 15.89
C GLY A 466 16.68 -21.96 15.58
N ARG A 467 17.42 -20.88 15.37
CA ARG A 467 18.88 -20.88 15.50
C ARG A 467 19.22 -20.35 16.90
N ASN A 468 19.47 -21.25 17.85
CA ASN A 468 19.81 -20.99 19.27
C ASN A 468 21.15 -20.29 19.50
N LYS A 469 21.45 -19.20 18.77
CA LYS A 469 22.62 -18.37 19.10
C LYS A 469 22.13 -16.96 19.35
N GLN A 470 22.32 -16.50 20.59
CA GLN A 470 22.20 -15.08 20.91
C GLN A 470 23.20 -14.33 20.02
N GLY A 471 22.68 -13.50 19.13
CA GLY A 471 23.41 -12.35 18.64
C GLY A 471 23.32 -11.25 19.67
N PHE A 472 24.42 -10.57 19.96
CA PHE A 472 24.31 -9.28 20.64
C PHE A 472 23.91 -8.24 19.60
N ILE A 473 22.76 -7.59 19.78
CA ILE A 473 22.47 -6.32 19.12
C ILE A 473 21.95 -5.32 20.15
N GLY A 474 22.52 -4.12 20.10
CA GLY A 474 22.22 -3.01 21.00
C GLY A 474 21.10 -2.11 20.47
N PRO A 475 20.96 -0.89 21.02
CA PRO A 475 20.00 0.07 20.50
C PRO A 475 20.28 0.39 19.03
N LEU A 476 19.22 0.50 18.24
CA LEU A 476 19.30 0.86 16.83
C LEU A 476 19.35 2.38 16.66
N SER A 477 20.15 2.85 15.71
CA SER A 477 20.03 4.22 15.22
C SER A 477 18.71 4.43 14.47
N LYS A 478 18.31 5.69 14.26
CA LYS A 478 17.10 6.02 13.48
C LYS A 478 17.14 5.38 12.07
N LYS A 479 18.28 5.46 11.38
CA LYS A 479 18.46 4.86 10.05
C LYS A 479 18.32 3.34 10.08
N GLN A 480 18.91 2.68 11.08
CA GLN A 480 18.80 1.23 11.25
C GLN A 480 17.36 0.79 11.54
N ALA A 481 16.62 1.56 12.33
CA ALA A 481 15.20 1.29 12.59
C ALA A 481 14.36 1.43 11.31
N ILE A 482 14.62 2.45 10.47
CA ILE A 482 13.97 2.62 9.17
C ILE A 482 14.24 1.41 8.26
N ILE A 483 15.49 0.93 8.20
CA ILE A 483 15.83 -0.26 7.41
C ILE A 483 15.04 -1.49 7.88
N LEU A 484 15.00 -1.74 9.19
CA LEU A 484 14.26 -2.90 9.70
C LEU A 484 12.76 -2.78 9.43
N ASP A 485 12.19 -1.59 9.61
CA ASP A 485 10.76 -1.36 9.36
C ASP A 485 10.41 -1.61 7.89
N TYR A 486 11.23 -1.10 6.96
CA TYR A 486 11.08 -1.31 5.52
C TYR A 486 11.17 -2.79 5.12
N ILE A 487 12.11 -3.55 5.71
CA ILE A 487 12.29 -4.96 5.34
C ILE A 487 11.25 -5.86 6.03
N VAL A 488 10.83 -5.55 7.26
CA VAL A 488 9.71 -6.23 7.93
C VAL A 488 8.39 -6.00 7.18
N SER A 489 8.23 -4.85 6.53
CA SER A 489 7.09 -4.52 5.68
C SER A 489 7.16 -5.08 4.25
N GLN A 490 8.20 -5.84 3.93
CA GLN A 490 8.45 -6.53 2.64
C GLN A 490 9.03 -5.61 1.56
N GLY A 491 10.31 -5.25 1.70
CA GLY A 491 11.06 -4.48 0.70
C GLY A 491 10.98 -5.09 -0.70
N TRP A 492 10.54 -4.33 -1.71
CA TRP A 492 10.49 -4.81 -3.10
C TRP A 492 11.86 -4.62 -3.74
N LEU A 493 12.41 -5.69 -4.31
CA LEU A 493 13.74 -5.62 -4.91
C LEU A 493 13.79 -4.63 -6.08
N ALA A 494 12.75 -4.64 -6.91
CA ALA A 494 12.57 -3.68 -8.00
C ALA A 494 12.60 -2.21 -7.52
N ALA A 495 11.93 -1.91 -6.40
CA ALA A 495 11.89 -0.55 -5.87
C ALA A 495 13.24 -0.15 -5.27
N ILE A 496 13.88 -1.05 -4.52
CA ILE A 496 15.20 -0.77 -3.95
C ILE A 496 16.22 -0.46 -5.06
N GLU A 497 16.22 -1.26 -6.12
CA GLU A 497 17.09 -1.07 -7.28
C GLU A 497 16.80 0.25 -8.01
N LEU A 498 15.52 0.54 -8.31
CA LEU A 498 15.11 1.75 -9.02
C LEU A 498 15.55 3.03 -8.29
N HIS A 499 15.38 3.08 -6.97
CA HIS A 499 15.75 4.24 -6.16
C HIS A 499 17.18 4.16 -5.57
N LYS A 500 17.96 3.12 -5.93
CA LYS A 500 19.31 2.87 -5.42
C LYS A 500 19.39 2.86 -3.88
N GLY A 501 18.34 2.39 -3.21
CA GLY A 501 18.18 2.51 -1.76
C GLY A 501 16.73 2.36 -1.29
N ILE A 502 16.44 2.79 -0.06
CA ILE A 502 15.06 2.79 0.45
C ILE A 502 14.32 4.02 -0.09
N PRO A 503 13.20 3.84 -0.83
CA PRO A 503 12.47 4.96 -1.44
C PRO A 503 12.04 6.01 -0.42
N GLY A 504 12.21 7.29 -0.76
CA GLY A 504 11.83 8.42 0.11
C GLY A 504 12.74 8.64 1.32
N THR A 505 13.94 8.04 1.35
CA THR A 505 14.90 8.20 2.45
C THR A 505 16.32 8.47 1.94
N ASP A 506 17.23 8.84 2.84
CA ASP A 506 18.65 9.04 2.56
C ASP A 506 19.50 7.76 2.75
N ILE A 507 18.87 6.59 2.66
CA ILE A 507 19.50 5.29 2.90
C ILE A 507 19.78 4.62 1.56
N ASP A 508 21.04 4.66 1.14
CA ASP A 508 21.53 3.99 -0.06
C ASP A 508 21.55 2.45 0.06
N GLN A 509 21.65 1.79 -1.09
CA GLN A 509 21.68 0.33 -1.21
C GLN A 509 22.85 -0.29 -0.44
N ASP A 510 24.05 0.28 -0.49
CA ASP A 510 25.22 -0.26 0.22
C ASP A 510 25.03 -0.25 1.74
N THR A 511 24.42 0.81 2.27
CA THR A 511 24.10 0.95 3.69
C THR A 511 23.03 -0.05 4.10
N LEU A 512 22.00 -0.23 3.27
CA LEU A 512 20.97 -1.25 3.44
C LEU A 512 21.58 -2.67 3.47
N GLU A 513 22.36 -3.04 2.45
CA GLU A 513 22.98 -4.36 2.32
C GLU A 513 23.94 -4.67 3.47
N ARG A 514 24.83 -3.72 3.82
CA ARG A 514 25.78 -3.88 4.93
C ARG A 514 25.07 -4.11 6.25
N PHE A 515 24.02 -3.32 6.53
CA PHE A 515 23.28 -3.45 7.78
C PHE A 515 22.49 -4.77 7.83
N LEU A 516 21.81 -5.16 6.75
CA LEU A 516 21.10 -6.44 6.71
C LEU A 516 22.04 -7.64 6.83
N THR A 517 23.22 -7.58 6.18
CA THR A 517 24.27 -8.59 6.30
C THR A 517 24.75 -8.69 7.74
N PHE A 518 25.08 -7.56 8.37
CA PHE A 518 25.47 -7.50 9.78
C PHE A 518 24.41 -8.11 10.70
N MET A 519 23.14 -7.73 10.55
CA MET A 519 22.03 -8.24 11.37
C MET A 519 21.78 -9.74 11.15
N ARG A 520 21.90 -10.22 9.91
CA ARG A 520 21.75 -11.64 9.54
C ARG A 520 22.88 -12.49 10.13
N ASP A 521 24.12 -12.04 9.98
CA ASP A 521 25.31 -12.77 10.46
C ASP A 521 25.37 -12.75 11.99
N GLY A 522 24.92 -11.65 12.60
CA GLY A 522 24.60 -11.54 14.01
C GLY A 522 23.38 -12.36 14.44
N LYS A 523 22.64 -13.01 13.53
CA LYS A 523 21.47 -13.85 13.83
C LYS A 523 20.35 -13.12 14.57
N ALA A 524 20.24 -11.82 14.36
CA ALA A 524 19.16 -10.99 14.89
C ALA A 524 17.97 -10.91 13.94
N LEU A 525 18.19 -11.20 12.66
CA LEU A 525 17.14 -11.35 11.69
C LEU A 525 17.29 -12.65 10.89
N ASP A 526 16.16 -13.18 10.45
CA ASP A 526 16.09 -14.25 9.48
C ASP A 526 15.52 -13.65 8.17
N LEU A 527 16.38 -13.50 7.16
CA LEU A 527 15.99 -12.98 5.85
C LEU A 527 15.29 -14.06 5.03
N MET A 528 14.29 -13.64 4.29
CA MET A 528 13.58 -14.46 3.34
C MET A 528 13.20 -13.67 2.10
N TYR A 529 13.18 -14.36 0.96
CA TYR A 529 12.71 -13.89 -0.33
C TYR A 529 11.38 -14.55 -0.64
N ARG A 530 10.44 -13.76 -1.14
CA ARG A 530 9.11 -14.24 -1.53
C ARG A 530 8.55 -13.41 -2.67
N VAL A 531 7.57 -13.96 -3.37
CA VAL A 531 6.78 -13.22 -4.35
C VAL A 531 5.36 -13.00 -3.84
N SER A 532 4.67 -11.99 -4.35
CA SER A 532 3.22 -11.86 -4.20
C SER A 532 2.57 -12.42 -5.47
N PRO A 533 2.05 -13.66 -5.48
CA PRO A 533 1.51 -14.26 -6.71
C PRO A 533 0.39 -13.43 -7.34
N TYR A 534 -0.34 -12.64 -6.54
CA TYR A 534 -1.38 -11.71 -6.97
C TYR A 534 -0.87 -10.34 -7.43
N GLY A 535 0.44 -10.12 -7.52
CA GLY A 535 1.04 -8.83 -7.90
C GLY A 535 0.93 -7.76 -6.79
N LEU A 536 1.14 -6.49 -7.17
CA LEU A 536 0.93 -5.31 -6.31
C LEU A 536 -0.49 -5.33 -5.71
N PRO A 537 -0.67 -5.02 -4.42
CA PRO A 537 -1.98 -4.99 -3.75
C PRO A 537 -2.96 -4.00 -4.38
#